data_AF-A0AAW6TRV8-F1
#
_entry.id   AF-A0AAW6TRV8-F1
#
_cell.length_a   1.000
_cell.length_b   1.000
_cell.length_c   1.000
_cell.angle_alpha   90.00
_cell.angle_beta   90.00
_cell.angle_gamma   90.00
#
_symmetry.space_group_name_H-M   'P 1'
#
loop_
_entity.id
_entity.type
_entity.pdbx_description
1 polymer ?
#
loop_
_entity_poly.entity_id
_entity_poly.type
_entity_poly.pdbx_seq_one_letter_code
_entity_poly.pdbx_strand_id
1 'polypeptide(L)'
;MSKVWAVAVNTIRQALRMKIAVMFIVLLLILLPVMGLTATGDGTLKGRLQTFVSYGLSLTSLLLCLLTIIVSVFTITSDIEQRQIYTVVTKPIRRYQLLLGKLLGVVVLNVALVTLFAGIVYAVVVFLPGFYNASESTLREIENEFYTARAGLVPAAPDVQEEVIALYNRLERTGQLREAYPTLPRDQILKELTLRKQLEKRATGVGEGLVWEFENVRPLDPDQSVFIRFKYDVAVDPPNGQVYGRWQIGDMRQVRYGWDFKTPIWPEDRADPVRTFREIEVPARVIAADGYLAVGFLNVPYNNTTVIFPLEDGLEILYKADTFTGNFIRGALLILFRLIFLACLGLLAASFLSFPVAILFCLVIFFTGTVSGFILESFEQLGAGAWQIYSYTIGALVRLLPQFDKYNPTTFLVPGRLIAWSFLGHVLLFMVCIKASLLLVLALIVFSFRELARIVV
;
A
#
# COMPACT_ATOMS: atom_id res chain seq x y z
N MET A 1 28.43 0.53 29.52
CA MET A 1 27.54 0.15 28.40
C MET A 1 26.48 -0.82 28.91
N SER A 2 25.20 -0.61 28.57
CA SER A 2 24.11 -1.49 29.02
C SER A 2 24.34 -2.92 28.50
N LYS A 3 24.02 -3.94 29.33
CA LYS A 3 24.22 -5.36 28.97
C LYS A 3 23.52 -5.74 27.65
N VAL A 4 22.38 -5.09 27.37
CA VAL A 4 21.57 -5.26 26.14
C VAL A 4 22.34 -4.81 24.89
N TRP A 5 23.03 -3.66 24.94
CA TRP A 5 23.81 -3.15 23.80
C TRP A 5 24.99 -4.06 23.47
N ALA A 6 25.67 -4.61 24.48
CA ALA A 6 26.77 -5.55 24.26
C ALA A 6 26.31 -6.83 23.52
N VAL A 7 25.13 -7.35 23.87
CA VAL A 7 24.51 -8.47 23.15
C VAL A 7 24.18 -8.07 21.71
N ALA A 8 23.59 -6.89 21.50
CA ALA A 8 23.24 -6.39 20.17
C ALA A 8 24.46 -6.29 19.23
N VAL A 9 25.58 -5.74 19.71
CA VAL A 9 26.82 -5.62 18.93
C VAL A 9 27.36 -7.01 18.57
N ASN A 10 27.27 -7.98 19.47
CA ASN A 10 27.67 -9.35 19.17
C ASN A 10 26.77 -9.97 18.09
N THR A 11 25.45 -9.77 18.18
CA THR A 11 24.49 -10.22 17.18
C THR A 11 24.77 -9.63 15.79
N ILE A 12 25.10 -8.35 15.70
CA ILE A 12 25.48 -7.71 14.43
C ILE A 12 26.75 -8.36 13.85
N ARG A 13 27.79 -8.55 14.69
CA ARG A 13 29.04 -9.19 14.26
C ARG A 13 28.83 -10.63 13.78
N GLN A 14 27.94 -11.36 14.43
CA GLN A 14 27.55 -12.72 14.04
C GLN A 14 26.83 -12.72 12.69
N ALA A 15 25.84 -11.83 12.51
CA ALA A 15 25.08 -11.69 11.27
C ALA A 15 25.98 -11.33 10.07
N LEU A 16 26.92 -10.39 10.24
CA LEU A 16 27.84 -9.96 9.18
C LEU A 16 28.83 -11.06 8.74
N ARG A 17 29.10 -12.06 9.60
CA ARG A 17 29.96 -13.20 9.26
C ARG A 17 29.21 -14.31 8.54
N MET A 18 27.88 -14.23 8.47
CA MET A 18 27.08 -15.23 7.77
C MET A 18 27.29 -15.09 6.26
N LYS A 19 27.82 -16.14 5.62
CA LYS A 19 28.00 -16.19 4.16
C LYS A 19 26.70 -15.89 3.41
N ILE A 20 25.56 -16.35 3.94
CA ILE A 20 24.23 -16.10 3.38
C ILE A 20 23.91 -14.59 3.37
N ALA A 21 24.17 -13.88 4.47
CA ALA A 21 23.90 -12.44 4.52
C ALA A 21 24.72 -11.66 3.50
N VAL A 22 26.00 -12.00 3.35
CA VAL A 22 26.89 -11.42 2.32
C VAL A 22 26.34 -11.70 0.93
N MET A 23 25.84 -12.92 0.67
CA MET A 23 25.27 -13.30 -0.62
C MET A 23 24.08 -12.42 -1.02
N PHE A 24 23.15 -12.15 -0.08
CA PHE A 24 22.01 -11.25 -0.31
C PHE A 24 22.45 -9.81 -0.56
N ILE A 25 23.45 -9.31 0.18
CA ILE A 25 24.00 -7.97 0.00
C ILE A 25 24.63 -7.82 -1.39
N VAL A 26 25.50 -8.75 -1.78
CA VAL A 26 26.14 -8.76 -3.10
C VAL A 26 25.10 -8.88 -4.21
N LEU A 27 24.09 -9.73 -4.04
CA LEU A 27 22.99 -9.89 -4.99
C LEU A 27 22.26 -8.55 -5.21
N LEU A 28 21.91 -7.83 -4.14
CA LEU A 28 21.26 -6.52 -4.27
C LEU A 28 22.17 -5.46 -4.90
N LEU A 29 23.46 -5.46 -4.56
CA LEU A 29 24.44 -4.52 -5.14
C LEU A 29 24.62 -4.72 -6.65
N ILE A 30 24.39 -5.92 -7.17
CA ILE A 30 24.46 -6.23 -8.61
C ILE A 30 23.10 -5.99 -9.27
N LEU A 31 22.01 -6.49 -8.69
CA LEU A 31 20.68 -6.42 -9.32
C LEU A 31 20.17 -4.98 -9.45
N LEU A 32 20.37 -4.12 -8.46
CA LEU A 32 19.81 -2.77 -8.50
C LEU A 32 20.41 -1.91 -9.64
N PRO A 33 21.74 -1.82 -9.84
CA PRO A 33 22.30 -1.11 -10.98
C PRO A 33 21.91 -1.70 -12.33
N VAL A 34 21.90 -3.04 -12.44
CA VAL A 34 21.50 -3.73 -13.67
C VAL A 34 20.05 -3.35 -14.03
N MET A 35 19.13 -3.41 -13.06
CA MET A 35 17.74 -2.99 -13.28
C MET A 35 17.62 -1.52 -13.64
N GLY A 36 18.45 -0.65 -13.07
CA GLY A 36 18.49 0.78 -13.42
C GLY A 36 18.82 1.02 -14.89
N LEU A 37 19.71 0.19 -15.47
CA LEU A 37 20.13 0.30 -16.87
C LEU A 37 19.18 -0.40 -17.85
N THR A 38 18.49 -1.45 -17.42
CA THR A 38 17.62 -2.28 -18.28
C THR A 38 16.14 -1.94 -18.17
N ALA A 39 15.73 -1.04 -17.28
CA ALA A 39 14.32 -0.65 -17.13
C ALA A 39 13.85 0.11 -18.38
N THR A 40 12.98 -0.53 -19.17
CA THR A 40 12.49 0.05 -20.44
C THR A 40 11.15 0.76 -20.30
N GLY A 41 10.30 0.33 -19.36
CA GLY A 41 8.96 0.91 -19.14
C GLY A 41 8.11 0.95 -20.41
N ASP A 42 7.47 2.10 -20.65
CA ASP A 42 6.69 2.43 -21.85
C ASP A 42 7.52 3.15 -22.94
N GLY A 43 8.85 3.16 -22.80
CA GLY A 43 9.76 3.90 -23.66
C GLY A 43 9.96 5.37 -23.27
N THR A 44 9.12 5.92 -22.38
CA THR A 44 9.29 7.28 -21.82
C THR A 44 10.24 7.25 -20.62
N LEU A 45 10.89 8.39 -20.32
CA LEU A 45 11.75 8.50 -19.15
C LEU A 45 10.97 8.32 -17.84
N LYS A 46 9.72 8.82 -17.77
CA LYS A 46 8.80 8.61 -16.64
C LYS A 46 8.53 7.13 -16.42
N GLY A 47 8.12 6.40 -17.46
CA GLY A 47 7.81 4.97 -17.36
C GLY A 47 9.02 4.13 -16.94
N ARG A 48 10.23 4.51 -17.36
CA ARG A 48 11.48 3.89 -16.88
C ARG A 48 11.71 4.12 -15.38
N LEU A 49 11.55 5.36 -14.90
CA LEU A 49 11.66 5.69 -13.48
C LEU A 49 10.62 4.92 -12.65
N GLN A 50 9.36 4.90 -13.10
CA GLN A 50 8.28 4.16 -12.46
C GLN A 50 8.56 2.65 -12.41
N THR A 51 9.04 2.08 -13.51
CA THR A 51 9.43 0.67 -13.61
C THR A 51 10.56 0.34 -12.65
N PHE A 52 11.61 1.18 -12.63
CA PHE A 52 12.75 0.99 -11.75
C PHE A 52 12.36 1.09 -10.27
N VAL A 53 11.59 2.11 -9.87
CA VAL A 53 11.12 2.25 -8.48
C VAL A 53 10.22 1.09 -8.07
N SER A 54 9.30 0.68 -8.95
CA SER A 54 8.40 -0.45 -8.69
C SER A 54 9.18 -1.74 -8.42
N TYR A 55 10.04 -2.15 -9.36
CA TYR A 55 10.78 -3.41 -9.24
C TYR A 55 11.94 -3.33 -8.26
N GLY A 56 12.70 -2.24 -8.25
CA GLY A 56 13.86 -2.04 -7.37
C GLY A 56 13.48 -2.02 -5.90
N LEU A 57 12.43 -1.28 -5.51
CA LEU A 57 11.95 -1.29 -4.13
C LEU A 57 11.28 -2.63 -3.76
N SER A 58 10.52 -3.25 -4.67
CA SER A 58 9.89 -4.55 -4.39
C SER A 58 10.93 -5.64 -4.16
N LEU A 59 11.95 -5.71 -5.02
CA LEU A 59 13.07 -6.64 -4.90
C LEU A 59 13.87 -6.38 -3.61
N THR A 60 14.19 -5.11 -3.33
CA THR A 60 14.87 -4.71 -2.09
C THR A 60 14.06 -5.13 -0.86
N SER A 61 12.75 -4.84 -0.84
CA SER A 61 11.87 -5.22 0.26
C SER A 61 11.84 -6.74 0.43
N LEU A 62 11.71 -7.52 -0.65
CA LEU A 62 11.65 -8.97 -0.60
C LEU A 62 12.94 -9.56 -0.06
N LEU A 63 14.08 -9.18 -0.63
CA LEU A 63 15.39 -9.72 -0.23
C LEU A 63 15.76 -9.34 1.22
N LEU A 64 15.44 -8.12 1.65
CA LEU A 64 15.62 -7.72 3.05
C LEU A 64 14.67 -8.46 4.01
N CYS A 65 13.44 -8.77 3.60
CA CYS A 65 12.52 -9.58 4.40
C CYS A 65 13.07 -11.00 4.60
N LEU A 66 13.51 -11.65 3.52
CA LEU A 66 14.11 -12.98 3.59
C LEU A 66 15.38 -12.98 4.46
N LEU A 67 16.27 -12.01 4.26
CA LEU A 67 17.47 -11.86 5.06
C LEU A 67 17.14 -11.64 6.54
N THR A 68 16.15 -10.80 6.84
CA THR A 68 15.71 -10.54 8.23
C THR A 68 15.19 -11.80 8.89
N ILE A 69 14.38 -12.60 8.20
CA ILE A 69 13.89 -13.89 8.71
C ILE A 69 15.08 -14.81 9.01
N ILE A 70 16.01 -14.97 8.06
CA ILE A 70 17.16 -15.85 8.23
C ILE A 70 18.04 -15.39 9.41
N VAL A 71 18.37 -14.10 9.49
CA VAL A 71 19.24 -13.56 10.55
C VAL A 71 18.55 -13.63 11.91
N SER A 72 17.28 -13.24 12.01
CA SER A 72 16.53 -13.28 13.27
C SER A 72 16.42 -14.70 13.82
N VAL A 73 16.11 -15.69 12.97
CA VAL A 73 16.05 -17.08 13.38
C VAL A 73 17.45 -17.61 13.74
N PHE A 74 18.44 -17.40 12.86
CA PHE A 74 19.81 -17.90 13.03
C PHE A 74 20.42 -17.44 14.34
N THR A 75 20.30 -16.15 14.66
CA THR A 75 20.94 -15.58 15.86
C THR A 75 20.45 -16.23 17.15
N ILE A 76 19.24 -16.79 17.19
CA ILE A 76 18.76 -17.56 18.34
C ILE A 76 19.17 -19.02 18.24
N THR A 77 18.92 -19.67 17.10
CA THR A 77 19.13 -21.12 16.99
C THR A 77 20.60 -21.50 17.04
N SER A 78 21.51 -20.71 16.46
CA SER A 78 22.94 -21.00 16.49
C SER A 78 23.50 -20.97 17.91
N ASP A 79 22.97 -20.08 18.76
CA ASP A 79 23.42 -19.98 20.15
C ASP A 79 22.94 -21.20 20.96
N ILE A 80 21.77 -21.76 20.61
CA ILE A 80 21.22 -23.00 21.19
C ILE A 80 22.06 -24.20 20.74
N GLU A 81 22.27 -24.35 19.43
CA GLU A 81 22.97 -25.49 18.83
C GLU A 81 24.45 -25.56 19.23
N GLN A 82 25.14 -24.41 19.24
CA GLN A 82 26.57 -24.34 19.58
C GLN A 82 26.86 -24.35 21.08
N ARG A 83 25.84 -24.60 21.92
CA ARG A 83 25.94 -24.58 23.40
C ARG A 83 26.51 -23.26 23.97
N GLN A 84 26.53 -22.18 23.21
CA GLN A 84 27.02 -20.88 23.68
C GLN A 84 26.06 -20.23 24.69
N ILE A 85 24.78 -20.62 24.68
CA ILE A 85 23.83 -20.19 25.72
C ILE A 85 24.31 -20.61 27.11
N TYR A 86 24.93 -21.79 27.26
CA TYR A 86 25.36 -22.27 28.58
C TYR A 86 26.50 -21.44 29.18
N THR A 87 27.37 -20.84 28.36
CA THR A 87 28.44 -19.93 28.84
C THR A 87 27.99 -18.48 29.01
N VAL A 88 26.86 -18.09 28.40
CA VAL A 88 26.28 -16.74 28.57
C VAL A 88 25.34 -16.69 29.78
N VAL A 89 24.61 -17.78 30.08
CA VAL A 89 23.70 -17.87 31.24
C VAL A 89 24.45 -17.91 32.58
N THR A 90 25.74 -18.26 32.60
CA THR A 90 26.57 -18.16 33.81
C THR A 90 26.95 -16.73 34.16
N LYS A 91 26.78 -15.77 33.25
CA LYS A 91 26.88 -14.33 33.54
C LYS A 91 25.53 -13.83 34.07
N PRO A 92 25.49 -12.83 34.97
CA PRO A 92 24.25 -12.30 35.54
C PRO A 92 23.47 -11.47 34.50
N ILE A 93 22.95 -12.12 33.46
CA ILE A 93 22.15 -11.56 32.37
C ILE A 93 20.79 -12.26 32.43
N ARG A 94 19.73 -11.47 32.61
CA ARG A 94 18.36 -12.01 32.64
C ARG A 94 17.94 -12.44 31.24
N ARG A 95 17.15 -13.50 31.10
CA ARG A 95 16.73 -14.07 29.81
C ARG A 95 16.11 -13.03 28.86
N TYR A 96 15.31 -12.11 29.38
CA TYR A 96 14.72 -11.03 28.57
C TYR A 96 15.75 -10.04 28.03
N GLN A 97 16.86 -9.80 28.73
CA GLN A 97 17.93 -8.90 28.26
C GLN A 97 18.67 -9.48 27.06
N LEU A 98 18.77 -10.82 26.99
CA LEU A 98 19.36 -11.53 25.86
C LEU A 98 18.45 -11.41 24.63
N LEU A 99 17.16 -11.71 24.78
CA LEU A 99 16.21 -11.65 23.66
C LEU A 99 16.06 -10.22 23.12
N LEU A 100 15.92 -9.23 24.01
CA LEU A 100 15.86 -7.81 23.62
C LEU A 100 17.16 -7.32 22.97
N GLY A 101 18.32 -7.78 23.45
CA GLY A 101 19.61 -7.46 22.85
C GLY A 101 19.73 -8.00 21.43
N LYS A 102 19.29 -9.24 21.19
CA LYS A 102 19.24 -9.84 19.85
C LYS A 102 18.29 -9.09 18.93
N LEU A 103 17.07 -8.80 19.39
CA LEU A 103 16.11 -8.00 18.62
C LEU A 103 16.73 -6.66 18.23
N LEU A 104 17.30 -5.94 19.19
CA LEU A 104 17.93 -4.64 18.93
C LEU A 104 19.07 -4.75 17.91
N GLY A 105 19.92 -5.77 18.01
CA GLY A 105 20.97 -6.03 17.03
C GLY A 105 20.44 -6.25 15.61
N VAL A 106 19.38 -7.06 15.47
CA VAL A 106 18.72 -7.30 14.18
C VAL A 106 18.05 -6.04 13.64
N VAL A 107 17.38 -5.26 14.49
CA VAL A 107 16.73 -4.00 14.09
C VAL A 107 17.77 -2.98 13.63
N VAL A 108 18.89 -2.82 14.34
CA VAL A 108 19.97 -1.91 13.96
C VAL A 108 20.60 -2.33 12.62
N LEU A 109 20.81 -3.64 12.42
CA LEU A 109 21.27 -4.16 11.13
C LEU A 109 20.27 -3.84 10.01
N ASN A 110 18.97 -4.04 10.24
CA ASN A 110 17.93 -3.73 9.28
C ASN A 110 17.86 -2.24 8.95
N VAL A 111 18.01 -1.36 9.94
CA VAL A 111 18.11 0.10 9.71
C VAL A 111 19.29 0.41 8.78
N ALA A 112 20.47 -0.15 9.05
CA ALA A 112 21.65 0.06 8.22
C ALA A 112 21.45 -0.44 6.78
N LEU A 113 20.89 -1.65 6.61
CA LEU A 113 20.65 -2.25 5.29
C LEU A 113 19.58 -1.50 4.50
N VAL A 114 18.46 -1.13 5.13
CA VAL A 114 17.40 -0.32 4.49
C VAL A 114 17.97 1.02 4.06
N THR A 115 18.74 1.70 4.94
CA THR A 115 19.35 2.99 4.61
C THR A 115 20.30 2.87 3.41
N LEU A 116 21.14 1.83 3.39
CA LEU A 116 22.08 1.58 2.29
C LEU A 116 21.34 1.34 0.96
N PHE A 117 20.41 0.38 0.92
CA PHE A 117 19.75 0.00 -0.34
C PHE A 117 18.70 1.01 -0.79
N ALA A 118 17.96 1.63 0.12
CA ALA A 118 17.09 2.75 -0.21
C ALA A 118 17.91 3.94 -0.75
N GLY A 119 19.08 4.20 -0.16
CA GLY A 119 20.03 5.21 -0.67
C GLY A 119 20.51 4.91 -2.09
N ILE A 120 20.82 3.64 -2.41
CA ILE A 120 21.19 3.23 -3.78
C ILE A 120 20.04 3.44 -4.75
N VAL A 121 18.83 2.98 -4.41
CA VAL A 121 17.64 3.19 -5.26
C VAL A 121 17.39 4.68 -5.48
N TYR A 122 17.45 5.48 -4.42
CA TYR A 122 17.29 6.94 -4.53
C TYR A 122 18.36 7.58 -5.40
N ALA A 123 19.63 7.19 -5.24
CA ALA A 123 20.72 7.69 -6.07
C ALA A 123 20.49 7.39 -7.54
N VAL A 124 20.12 6.14 -7.89
CA VAL A 124 19.78 5.78 -9.27
C VAL A 124 18.63 6.64 -9.78
N VAL A 125 17.56 6.80 -9.01
CA VAL A 125 16.39 7.62 -9.40
C VAL A 125 16.77 9.09 -9.68
N VAL A 126 17.67 9.68 -8.90
CA VAL A 126 18.10 11.07 -9.07
C VAL A 126 19.06 11.24 -10.25
N PHE A 127 19.97 10.28 -10.47
CA PHE A 127 20.96 10.37 -11.55
C PHE A 127 20.45 9.86 -12.90
N LEU A 128 19.38 9.05 -12.94
CA LEU A 128 18.85 8.46 -14.17
C LEU A 128 18.56 9.49 -15.29
N PRO A 129 17.89 10.63 -15.04
CA PRO A 129 17.59 11.61 -16.09
C PRO A 129 18.83 12.18 -16.78
N GLY A 130 19.94 12.33 -16.03
CA GLY A 130 21.20 12.86 -16.56
C GLY A 130 21.87 11.95 -17.59
N PHE A 131 21.60 10.64 -17.56
CA PHE A 131 22.17 9.70 -18.53
C PHE A 131 21.45 9.73 -19.89
N TYR A 132 20.23 10.26 -19.96
CA TYR A 132 19.40 10.21 -21.16
C TYR A 132 19.24 11.54 -21.88
N ASN A 133 19.93 12.61 -21.47
CA ASN A 133 19.89 13.94 -22.09
C ASN A 133 18.46 14.40 -22.45
N ALA A 134 17.53 14.27 -21.49
CA ALA A 134 16.13 14.61 -21.72
C ALA A 134 15.94 16.10 -22.02
N SER A 135 14.95 16.44 -22.85
CA SER A 135 14.59 17.83 -23.12
C SER A 135 14.08 18.53 -21.86
N GLU A 136 14.20 19.86 -21.82
CA GLU A 136 13.69 20.65 -20.68
C GLU A 136 12.18 20.46 -20.44
N SER A 137 11.41 20.21 -21.50
CA SER A 137 9.96 19.95 -21.39
C SER A 137 9.67 18.64 -20.67
N THR A 138 10.38 17.57 -21.02
CA THR A 138 10.24 16.24 -20.39
C THR A 138 10.72 16.26 -18.94
N LEU A 139 11.75 17.04 -18.62
CA LEU A 139 12.21 17.21 -17.24
C LEU A 139 11.15 17.88 -16.36
N ARG A 140 10.45 18.91 -16.86
CA ARG A 140 9.35 19.57 -16.13
C ARG A 140 8.16 18.64 -15.91
N GLU A 141 7.81 17.83 -16.90
CA GLU A 141 6.75 16.82 -16.79
C GLU A 141 7.05 15.82 -15.66
N ILE A 142 8.27 15.27 -15.65
CA ILE A 142 8.71 14.32 -14.61
C ILE A 142 8.79 15.01 -13.24
N GLU A 143 9.23 16.26 -13.20
CA GLU A 143 9.28 17.03 -11.95
C GLU A 143 7.87 17.18 -11.36
N ASN A 144 6.87 17.51 -12.18
CA ASN A 144 5.50 17.70 -11.73
C ASN A 144 4.80 16.38 -11.37
N GLU A 145 5.05 15.31 -12.12
CA GLU A 145 4.29 14.06 -11.99
C GLU A 145 4.96 12.98 -11.14
N PHE A 146 6.29 12.91 -11.13
CA PHE A 146 7.05 11.83 -10.48
C PHE A 146 7.91 12.31 -9.31
N TYR A 147 8.63 13.43 -9.43
CA TYR A 147 9.46 13.97 -8.34
C TYR A 147 8.66 14.78 -7.30
N THR A 148 7.33 14.69 -7.33
CA THR A 148 6.43 15.25 -6.33
C THR A 148 5.72 14.15 -5.57
N ALA A 149 5.24 14.50 -4.38
CA ALA A 149 4.29 13.71 -3.64
C ALA A 149 2.95 14.45 -3.61
N ARG A 150 1.96 13.83 -4.23
CA ARG A 150 0.65 14.38 -4.52
C ARG A 150 -0.37 13.85 -3.52
N ALA A 151 -1.03 14.74 -2.79
CA ALA A 151 -2.13 14.35 -1.91
C ALA A 151 -3.34 13.95 -2.76
N GLY A 152 -3.92 12.78 -2.46
CA GLY A 152 -5.12 12.28 -3.11
C GLY A 152 -6.38 12.63 -2.32
N LEU A 153 -7.37 13.20 -3.00
CA LEU A 153 -8.73 13.37 -2.51
C LEU A 153 -9.66 12.50 -3.34
N VAL A 154 -10.35 11.58 -2.69
CA VAL A 154 -11.37 10.71 -3.30
C VAL A 154 -12.74 11.35 -3.03
N PRO A 155 -13.66 11.36 -4.03
CA PRO A 155 -14.98 11.93 -3.84
C PRO A 155 -15.78 11.14 -2.80
N ALA A 156 -16.56 11.85 -1.98
CA ALA A 156 -17.44 11.21 -1.00
C ALA A 156 -18.37 10.18 -1.68
N ALA A 157 -18.58 9.05 -1.01
CA ALA A 157 -19.54 8.05 -1.49
C ALA A 157 -20.93 8.69 -1.54
N PRO A 158 -21.73 8.47 -2.60
CA PRO A 158 -23.10 9.00 -2.67
C PRO A 158 -23.89 8.52 -1.46
N ASP A 159 -24.56 9.46 -0.77
CA ASP A 159 -25.49 9.10 0.30
C ASP A 159 -26.75 8.49 -0.34
N VAL A 160 -26.95 7.21 -0.09
CA VAL A 160 -28.06 6.42 -0.61
C VAL A 160 -28.86 5.77 0.51
N GLN A 161 -28.62 6.12 1.78
CA GLN A 161 -29.21 5.40 2.92
C GLN A 161 -30.74 5.40 2.88
N GLU A 162 -31.35 6.56 2.64
CA GLU A 162 -32.80 6.70 2.55
C GLU A 162 -33.38 5.92 1.35
N GLU A 163 -32.72 6.02 0.19
CA GLU A 163 -33.13 5.31 -1.03
C GLU A 163 -33.06 3.79 -0.84
N VAL A 164 -32.03 3.29 -0.14
CA VAL A 164 -31.82 1.88 0.16
C VAL A 164 -32.87 1.37 1.14
N ILE A 165 -33.17 2.13 2.21
CA ILE A 165 -34.21 1.74 3.18
C ILE A 165 -35.58 1.71 2.51
N ALA A 166 -35.89 2.71 1.68
CA ALA A 166 -37.12 2.74 0.91
C ALA A 166 -37.23 1.56 -0.07
N LEU A 167 -36.14 1.21 -0.76
CA LEU A 167 -36.08 0.06 -1.65
C LEU A 167 -36.25 -1.26 -0.89
N TYR A 168 -35.58 -1.42 0.26
CA TYR A 168 -35.73 -2.59 1.12
C TYR A 168 -37.18 -2.78 1.55
N ASN A 169 -37.80 -1.73 2.10
CA ASN A 169 -39.19 -1.77 2.55
C ASN A 169 -40.16 -2.07 1.39
N ARG A 170 -39.86 -1.58 0.18
CA ARG A 170 -40.65 -1.88 -1.02
C ARG A 170 -40.56 -3.36 -1.37
N LEU A 171 -39.35 -3.92 -1.43
CA LEU A 171 -39.11 -5.34 -1.73
C LEU A 171 -39.72 -6.26 -0.68
N GLU A 172 -39.72 -5.85 0.59
CA GLU A 172 -40.36 -6.58 1.68
C GLU A 172 -41.89 -6.62 1.51
N ARG A 173 -42.51 -5.46 1.20
CA ARG A 173 -43.95 -5.35 0.97
C ARG A 173 -44.42 -6.13 -0.26
N THR A 174 -43.63 -6.18 -1.33
CA THR A 174 -43.96 -6.92 -2.56
C THR A 174 -43.66 -8.41 -2.47
N GLY A 175 -43.07 -8.89 -1.36
CA GLY A 175 -42.66 -10.29 -1.19
C GLY A 175 -41.40 -10.69 -1.96
N GLN A 176 -40.89 -9.82 -2.84
CA GLN A 176 -39.73 -10.08 -3.71
C GLN A 176 -38.41 -10.16 -2.94
N LEU A 177 -38.35 -9.65 -1.71
CA LEU A 177 -37.14 -9.69 -0.88
C LEU A 177 -36.67 -11.13 -0.63
N ARG A 178 -37.61 -12.04 -0.30
CA ARG A 178 -37.30 -13.45 -0.02
C ARG A 178 -36.98 -14.25 -1.29
N GLU A 179 -37.47 -13.79 -2.45
CA GLU A 179 -37.14 -14.38 -3.75
C GLU A 179 -35.72 -14.00 -4.18
N ALA A 180 -35.38 -12.71 -4.07
CA ALA A 180 -34.05 -12.20 -4.45
C ALA A 180 -32.96 -12.57 -3.44
N TYR A 181 -33.29 -12.67 -2.15
CA TYR A 181 -32.36 -12.91 -1.05
C TYR A 181 -32.89 -13.97 -0.07
N PRO A 182 -32.95 -15.25 -0.48
CA PRO A 182 -33.62 -16.30 0.30
C PRO A 182 -32.94 -16.64 1.64
N THR A 183 -31.62 -16.47 1.75
CA THR A 183 -30.83 -16.93 2.90
C THR A 183 -30.02 -15.83 3.59
N LEU A 184 -30.09 -14.58 3.10
CA LEU A 184 -29.25 -13.49 3.62
C LEU A 184 -29.91 -12.78 4.82
N PRO A 185 -29.14 -12.46 5.87
CA PRO A 185 -29.63 -11.61 6.96
C PRO A 185 -29.84 -10.16 6.47
N ARG A 186 -30.75 -9.43 7.12
CA ARG A 186 -31.11 -8.04 6.79
C ARG A 186 -29.89 -7.13 6.58
N ASP A 187 -28.89 -7.21 7.45
CA ASP A 187 -27.71 -6.35 7.37
C ASP A 187 -26.88 -6.58 6.11
N GLN A 188 -26.79 -7.83 5.63
CA GLN A 188 -26.08 -8.14 4.39
C GLN A 188 -26.88 -7.70 3.17
N ILE A 189 -28.21 -7.83 3.20
CA ILE A 189 -29.08 -7.32 2.14
C ILE A 189 -28.94 -5.80 2.04
N LEU A 190 -28.97 -5.08 3.16
CA LEU A 190 -28.81 -3.63 3.17
C LEU A 190 -27.43 -3.20 2.62
N LYS A 191 -26.36 -3.92 2.96
CA LYS A 191 -25.02 -3.66 2.41
C LYS A 191 -24.98 -3.85 0.89
N GLU A 192 -25.54 -4.95 0.39
CA GLU A 192 -25.59 -5.25 -1.05
C GLU A 192 -26.40 -4.20 -1.82
N LEU A 193 -27.58 -3.84 -1.31
CA LEU A 193 -28.42 -2.79 -1.88
C LEU A 193 -27.72 -1.42 -1.86
N THR A 194 -26.98 -1.13 -0.78
CA THR A 194 -26.18 0.09 -0.67
C THR A 194 -25.10 0.13 -1.74
N LEU A 195 -24.28 -0.93 -1.86
CA LEU A 195 -23.22 -1.02 -2.86
C LEU A 195 -23.79 -0.87 -4.28
N ARG A 196 -24.87 -1.58 -4.59
CA ARG A 196 -25.55 -1.51 -5.88
C ARG A 196 -26.05 -0.10 -6.19
N LYS A 197 -26.67 0.58 -5.21
CA LYS A 197 -27.21 1.93 -5.41
C LYS A 197 -26.11 2.97 -5.54
N GLN A 198 -25.01 2.81 -4.80
CA GLN A 198 -23.83 3.65 -4.95
C GLN A 198 -23.18 3.48 -6.32
N LEU A 199 -23.05 2.25 -6.83
CA LEU A 199 -22.55 1.99 -8.18
C LEU A 199 -23.48 2.57 -9.26
N GLU A 200 -24.80 2.47 -9.08
CA GLU A 200 -25.79 3.08 -9.98
C GLU A 200 -25.61 4.61 -10.05
N LYS A 201 -25.40 5.28 -8.90
CA LYS A 201 -25.10 6.73 -8.83
C LYS A 201 -23.72 7.11 -9.40
N ARG A 202 -22.84 6.13 -9.64
CA ARG A 202 -21.53 6.30 -10.29
C ARG A 202 -21.51 5.77 -11.73
N ALA A 203 -22.67 5.33 -12.23
CA ALA A 203 -22.87 4.94 -13.61
C ALA A 203 -23.57 6.07 -14.36
N THR A 204 -23.26 6.24 -15.63
CA THR A 204 -23.89 7.23 -16.50
C THR A 204 -24.31 6.60 -17.80
N GLY A 205 -25.60 6.73 -18.12
CA GLY A 205 -26.15 6.34 -19.40
C GLY A 205 -25.62 7.20 -20.54
N VAL A 206 -26.03 6.86 -21.75
CA VAL A 206 -25.66 7.58 -22.97
C VAL A 206 -26.34 8.95 -22.97
N GLY A 207 -25.56 10.03 -23.09
CA GLY A 207 -26.05 11.41 -23.04
C GLY A 207 -26.25 11.99 -21.64
N GLU A 208 -26.04 11.18 -20.59
CA GLU A 208 -26.08 11.62 -19.20
C GLU A 208 -24.68 12.03 -18.72
N GLY A 209 -24.62 12.75 -17.60
CA GLY A 209 -23.36 13.14 -16.98
C GLY A 209 -23.36 12.98 -15.47
N LEU A 210 -22.16 12.87 -14.91
CA LEU A 210 -21.87 12.79 -13.49
C LEU A 210 -21.10 14.01 -13.06
N VAL A 211 -21.34 14.45 -11.83
CA VAL A 211 -20.58 15.53 -11.20
C VAL A 211 -20.13 15.05 -9.84
N TRP A 212 -18.83 15.21 -9.57
CA TRP A 212 -18.22 14.98 -8.27
C TRP A 212 -17.79 16.30 -7.67
N GLU A 213 -18.16 16.51 -6.42
CA GLU A 213 -17.86 17.73 -5.69
C GLU A 213 -16.80 17.41 -4.63
N PHE A 214 -15.80 18.28 -4.53
CA PHE A 214 -14.69 18.17 -3.62
C PHE A 214 -14.60 19.43 -2.79
N GLU A 215 -14.43 19.24 -1.49
CA GLU A 215 -14.21 20.31 -0.52
C GLU A 215 -12.77 20.23 -0.01
N ASN A 216 -12.26 21.37 0.48
CA ASN A 216 -10.94 21.48 1.09
C ASN A 216 -9.78 21.09 0.15
N VAL A 217 -9.90 21.33 -1.16
CA VAL A 217 -8.78 21.22 -2.09
C VAL A 217 -7.84 22.42 -1.85
N ARG A 218 -6.65 22.17 -1.30
CA ARG A 218 -5.69 23.23 -0.92
C ARG A 218 -4.34 23.03 -1.61
N PRO A 219 -4.21 23.43 -2.88
CA PRO A 219 -2.92 23.45 -3.55
C PRO A 219 -1.99 24.45 -2.85
N LEU A 220 -0.68 24.15 -2.85
CA LEU A 220 0.33 25.03 -2.24
C LEU A 220 0.47 26.36 -3.00
N ASP A 221 0.14 26.38 -4.28
CA ASP A 221 0.31 27.51 -5.19
C ASP A 221 -0.79 27.49 -6.27
N PRO A 222 -1.48 28.61 -6.57
CA PRO A 222 -2.44 28.72 -7.66
C PRO A 222 -1.91 28.43 -9.07
N ASP A 223 -0.60 28.55 -9.28
CA ASP A 223 0.04 28.29 -10.58
C ASP A 223 0.49 26.82 -10.75
N GLN A 224 0.33 25.98 -9.71
CA GLN A 224 0.63 24.55 -9.79
C GLN A 224 -0.45 23.78 -10.54
N SER A 225 -0.04 22.66 -11.15
CA SER A 225 -0.97 21.71 -11.75
C SER A 225 -1.64 20.82 -10.70
N VAL A 226 -2.90 20.54 -10.96
CA VAL A 226 -3.75 19.56 -10.27
C VAL A 226 -4.09 18.49 -11.29
N PHE A 227 -4.06 17.24 -10.87
CA PHE A 227 -4.31 16.10 -11.75
C PHE A 227 -5.59 15.42 -11.35
N ILE A 228 -6.49 15.21 -12.31
CA ILE A 228 -7.68 14.39 -12.12
C ILE A 228 -7.32 13.01 -12.62
N ARG A 229 -7.10 12.10 -11.69
CA ARG A 229 -6.83 10.70 -12.00
C ARG A 229 -8.14 9.94 -11.99
N PHE A 230 -8.40 9.22 -13.07
CA PHE A 230 -9.65 8.49 -13.24
C PHE A 230 -9.43 7.13 -13.87
N LYS A 231 -10.38 6.24 -13.62
CA LYS A 231 -10.52 4.92 -14.24
C LYS A 231 -11.99 4.59 -14.27
N TYR A 232 -12.49 4.16 -15.41
CA TYR A 232 -13.87 3.70 -15.54
C TYR A 232 -13.93 2.31 -16.16
N ASP A 233 -15.03 1.63 -15.87
CA ASP A 233 -15.48 0.42 -16.54
C ASP A 233 -16.65 0.76 -17.46
N VAL A 234 -17.03 -0.18 -18.31
CA VAL A 234 -18.15 -0.07 -19.25
C VAL A 234 -19.03 -1.31 -19.16
N ALA A 235 -20.33 -1.12 -19.34
CA ALA A 235 -21.27 -2.24 -19.38
C ALA A 235 -21.05 -3.14 -20.60
N VAL A 236 -20.71 -2.53 -21.73
CA VAL A 236 -20.37 -3.19 -23.00
C VAL A 236 -19.11 -2.56 -23.56
N ASP A 237 -18.13 -3.38 -23.96
CA ASP A 237 -16.87 -2.90 -24.50
C ASP A 237 -17.09 -2.20 -25.87
N PRO A 238 -16.64 -0.95 -26.04
CA PRO A 238 -16.72 -0.26 -27.31
C PRO A 238 -15.75 -0.91 -28.33
N PRO A 239 -16.05 -0.87 -29.65
CA PRO A 239 -15.24 -1.55 -30.67
C PRO A 239 -13.76 -1.15 -30.71
N ASN A 240 -13.45 0.10 -30.35
CA ASN A 240 -12.09 0.64 -30.29
C ASN A 240 -11.46 0.55 -28.88
N GLY A 241 -12.18 -0.01 -27.90
CA GLY A 241 -11.76 -0.10 -26.50
C GLY A 241 -11.64 1.26 -25.78
N GLN A 242 -12.17 2.34 -26.36
CA GLN A 242 -12.06 3.70 -25.82
C GLN A 242 -13.44 4.34 -25.63
N VAL A 243 -13.53 5.20 -24.62
CA VAL A 243 -14.73 5.98 -24.30
C VAL A 243 -14.39 7.45 -24.52
N TYR A 244 -15.22 8.13 -25.31
CA TYR A 244 -15.14 9.57 -25.49
C TYR A 244 -15.86 10.27 -24.33
N GLY A 245 -15.12 11.05 -23.56
CA GLY A 245 -15.64 11.83 -22.45
C GLY A 245 -15.54 13.32 -22.72
N ARG A 246 -16.59 14.06 -22.38
CA ARG A 246 -16.50 15.51 -22.20
C ARG A 246 -16.37 15.81 -20.72
N TRP A 247 -15.25 16.40 -20.34
CA TRP A 247 -14.93 16.75 -18.98
C TRP A 247 -15.10 18.25 -18.77
N GLN A 248 -15.57 18.63 -17.59
CA GLN A 248 -15.65 20.03 -17.17
C GLN A 248 -15.15 20.13 -15.73
N ILE A 249 -14.15 20.96 -15.50
CA ILE A 249 -13.41 20.96 -14.24
C ILE A 249 -13.31 22.38 -13.71
N GLY A 250 -13.85 22.62 -12.52
CA GLY A 250 -13.84 23.95 -11.89
C GLY A 250 -14.99 24.15 -10.92
N ASP A 251 -15.27 25.40 -10.57
CA ASP A 251 -16.40 25.72 -9.69
C ASP A 251 -17.72 25.80 -10.48
N MET A 252 -18.44 24.68 -10.50
CA MET A 252 -19.73 24.53 -11.17
C MET A 252 -20.89 25.26 -10.47
N ARG A 253 -20.71 25.74 -9.23
CA ARG A 253 -21.74 26.53 -8.53
C ARG A 253 -22.00 27.83 -9.27
N GLN A 254 -21.00 28.37 -9.96
CA GLN A 254 -21.10 29.57 -10.78
C GLN A 254 -22.01 29.35 -12.00
N VAL A 255 -22.01 28.16 -12.59
CA VAL A 255 -22.91 27.81 -13.70
C VAL A 255 -24.34 27.63 -13.20
N ARG A 256 -24.51 27.07 -11.99
CA ARG A 256 -25.83 26.78 -11.41
C ARG A 256 -26.52 28.01 -10.81
N TYR A 257 -25.77 28.91 -10.19
CA TYR A 257 -26.32 30.01 -9.38
C TYR A 257 -25.74 31.40 -9.70
N GLY A 258 -24.68 31.50 -10.50
CA GLY A 258 -23.90 32.72 -10.71
C GLY A 258 -24.08 33.37 -12.08
N TRP A 259 -23.82 34.68 -12.13
CA TRP A 259 -23.69 35.47 -13.37
C TRP A 259 -22.27 36.02 -13.57
N ASP A 260 -21.40 35.85 -12.57
CA ASP A 260 -20.01 36.33 -12.53
C ASP A 260 -19.07 35.13 -12.35
N PHE A 261 -18.19 34.91 -13.33
CA PHE A 261 -17.23 33.79 -13.35
C PHE A 261 -15.91 34.25 -12.74
N LYS A 262 -15.73 33.97 -11.45
CA LYS A 262 -14.53 34.28 -10.67
C LYS A 262 -13.40 33.28 -10.88
N THR A 263 -13.73 32.02 -11.14
CA THR A 263 -12.74 30.98 -11.47
C THR A 263 -13.02 30.37 -12.84
N PRO A 264 -11.96 30.06 -13.62
CA PRO A 264 -12.12 29.43 -14.92
C PRO A 264 -12.65 28.00 -14.79
N ILE A 265 -13.50 27.61 -15.73
CA ILE A 265 -13.91 26.22 -15.93
C ILE A 265 -13.08 25.66 -17.08
N TRP A 266 -12.40 24.54 -16.84
CA TRP A 266 -11.57 23.87 -17.82
C TRP A 266 -12.36 22.76 -18.52
N PRO A 267 -12.74 22.94 -19.80
CA PRO A 267 -13.31 21.87 -20.60
C PRO A 267 -12.21 21.01 -21.22
N GLU A 268 -12.39 19.69 -21.21
CA GLU A 268 -11.47 18.75 -21.86
C GLU A 268 -12.28 17.64 -22.55
N ASP A 269 -12.24 17.58 -23.88
CA ASP A 269 -12.88 16.52 -24.67
C ASP A 269 -11.79 15.53 -25.10
N ARG A 270 -11.87 14.28 -24.63
CA ARG A 270 -10.84 13.26 -24.91
C ARG A 270 -11.39 11.84 -24.95
N ALA A 271 -10.70 10.96 -25.66
CA ALA A 271 -10.97 9.53 -25.69
C ALA A 271 -9.90 8.76 -24.93
N ASP A 272 -10.33 7.90 -24.02
CA ASP A 272 -9.42 7.13 -23.18
C ASP A 272 -9.81 5.65 -23.13
N PRO A 273 -8.82 4.74 -23.02
CA PRO A 273 -9.08 3.31 -22.94
C PRO A 273 -9.81 2.93 -21.66
N VAL A 274 -10.71 1.95 -21.78
CA VAL A 274 -11.45 1.40 -20.64
C VAL A 274 -10.51 0.71 -19.65
N ARG A 275 -10.90 0.68 -18.36
CA ARG A 275 -10.22 -0.05 -17.27
C ARG A 275 -8.75 0.33 -17.05
N THR A 276 -8.31 1.46 -17.58
CA THR A 276 -6.94 1.95 -17.49
C THR A 276 -6.91 3.31 -16.78
N PHE A 277 -5.93 3.53 -15.91
CA PHE A 277 -5.80 4.83 -15.25
C PHE A 277 -5.31 5.89 -16.23
N ARG A 278 -5.96 7.05 -16.19
CA ARG A 278 -5.61 8.24 -16.95
C ARG A 278 -5.63 9.48 -16.07
N GLU A 279 -4.86 10.48 -16.46
CA GLU A 279 -4.74 11.75 -15.74
C GLU A 279 -5.08 12.91 -16.69
N ILE A 280 -5.84 13.88 -16.18
CA ILE A 280 -6.06 15.18 -16.81
C ILE A 280 -5.34 16.22 -15.97
N GLU A 281 -4.38 16.92 -16.58
CA GLU A 281 -3.67 18.02 -15.95
C GLU A 281 -4.48 19.31 -16.11
N VAL A 282 -4.78 19.98 -14.99
CA VAL A 282 -5.47 21.28 -14.95
C VAL A 282 -4.74 22.24 -14.04
N PRO A 283 -4.75 23.56 -14.32
CA PRO A 283 -4.10 24.53 -13.44
C PRO A 283 -4.92 24.76 -12.17
N ALA A 284 -4.27 24.91 -11.01
CA ALA A 284 -4.90 25.05 -9.70
C ALA A 284 -5.89 26.24 -9.58
N ARG A 285 -5.75 27.26 -10.44
CA ARG A 285 -6.71 28.38 -10.58
C ARG A 285 -8.17 27.99 -10.82
N VAL A 286 -8.45 26.76 -11.27
CA VAL A 286 -9.83 26.25 -11.42
C VAL A 286 -10.52 26.02 -10.07
N ILE A 287 -9.75 25.92 -8.99
CA ILE A 287 -10.24 25.72 -7.63
C ILE A 287 -10.74 27.04 -7.07
N ALA A 288 -11.94 27.03 -6.47
CA ALA A 288 -12.50 28.20 -5.82
C ALA A 288 -11.69 28.63 -4.58
N ALA A 289 -11.79 29.90 -4.20
CA ALA A 289 -11.05 30.45 -3.06
C ALA A 289 -11.37 29.77 -1.72
N ASP A 290 -12.54 29.14 -1.59
CA ASP A 290 -12.96 28.34 -0.43
C ASP A 290 -12.47 26.88 -0.48
N GLY A 291 -11.72 26.50 -1.52
CA GLY A 291 -11.20 25.16 -1.73
C GLY A 291 -12.20 24.19 -2.38
N TYR A 292 -13.28 24.71 -2.98
CA TYR A 292 -14.24 23.90 -3.71
C TYR A 292 -13.78 23.62 -5.14
N LEU A 293 -13.96 22.39 -5.59
CA LEU A 293 -13.72 21.97 -6.96
C LEU A 293 -14.75 20.92 -7.36
N ALA A 294 -15.36 21.07 -8.53
CA ALA A 294 -16.21 20.06 -9.12
C ALA A 294 -15.61 19.50 -10.40
N VAL A 295 -15.77 18.20 -10.58
CA VAL A 295 -15.37 17.45 -11.78
C VAL A 295 -16.64 16.89 -12.40
N GLY A 296 -16.96 17.35 -13.60
CA GLY A 296 -18.05 16.87 -14.42
C GLY A 296 -17.54 15.94 -15.52
N PHE A 297 -18.25 14.85 -15.75
CA PHE A 297 -18.06 13.94 -16.88
C PHE A 297 -19.38 13.75 -17.61
N LEU A 298 -19.38 13.93 -18.93
CA LEU A 298 -20.52 13.67 -19.79
C LEU A 298 -20.22 12.49 -20.72
N ASN A 299 -21.07 11.47 -20.67
CA ASN A 299 -20.99 10.32 -21.56
C ASN A 299 -21.63 10.67 -22.91
N VAL A 300 -20.80 10.84 -23.94
CA VAL A 300 -21.30 11.30 -25.24
C VAL A 300 -22.11 10.22 -25.97
N PRO A 301 -23.11 10.60 -26.78
CA PRO A 301 -23.95 9.65 -27.50
C PRO A 301 -23.22 8.60 -28.35
N TYR A 302 -22.03 8.94 -28.86
CA TYR A 302 -21.23 8.06 -29.71
C TYR A 302 -20.72 6.79 -29.00
N ASN A 303 -20.63 6.78 -27.67
CA ASN A 303 -20.10 5.63 -26.94
C ASN A 303 -21.03 4.41 -26.95
N ASN A 304 -22.36 4.65 -27.03
CA ASN A 304 -23.40 3.61 -27.03
C ASN A 304 -23.26 2.56 -25.89
N THR A 305 -22.68 2.94 -24.75
CA THR A 305 -22.45 2.09 -23.59
C THR A 305 -22.54 2.91 -22.31
N THR A 306 -22.94 2.27 -21.22
CA THR A 306 -22.95 2.89 -19.89
C THR A 306 -21.53 2.90 -19.34
N VAL A 307 -21.08 4.07 -18.90
CA VAL A 307 -19.76 4.24 -18.25
C VAL A 307 -19.97 4.17 -16.74
N ILE A 308 -19.13 3.39 -16.05
CA ILE A 308 -19.25 3.11 -14.62
C ILE A 308 -17.94 3.50 -13.95
N PHE A 309 -17.98 4.41 -12.98
CA PHE A 309 -16.82 4.77 -12.17
C PHE A 309 -16.81 3.93 -10.88
N PRO A 310 -15.79 3.08 -10.65
CA PRO A 310 -15.65 2.32 -9.41
C PRO A 310 -15.62 3.23 -8.17
N LEU A 311 -16.08 2.72 -7.03
CA LEU A 311 -16.16 3.51 -5.79
C LEU A 311 -14.79 3.83 -5.19
N GLU A 312 -13.84 2.90 -5.26
CA GLU A 312 -12.52 3.06 -4.63
C GLU A 312 -11.51 3.76 -5.53
N ASP A 313 -11.43 3.35 -6.81
CA ASP A 313 -10.39 3.79 -7.75
C ASP A 313 -10.95 4.58 -8.95
N GLY A 314 -12.23 4.97 -8.92
CA GLY A 314 -12.89 5.55 -10.10
C GLY A 314 -12.44 6.97 -10.44
N LEU A 315 -12.36 7.84 -9.43
CA LEU A 315 -11.97 9.24 -9.60
C LEU A 315 -11.23 9.71 -8.36
N GLU A 316 -10.12 10.42 -8.54
CA GLU A 316 -9.40 11.10 -7.47
C GLU A 316 -8.76 12.39 -7.99
N ILE A 317 -8.60 13.35 -7.09
CA ILE A 317 -7.84 14.58 -7.35
C ILE A 317 -6.48 14.44 -6.69
N LEU A 318 -5.42 14.67 -7.46
CA LEU A 318 -4.03 14.67 -7.02
C LEU A 318 -3.46 16.08 -7.14
N TYR A 319 -3.01 16.66 -6.04
CA TYR A 319 -2.33 17.96 -6.05
C TYR A 319 -1.03 17.87 -5.26
N LYS A 320 -0.01 18.62 -5.68
CA LYS A 320 1.30 18.63 -5.03
C LYS A 320 1.15 19.03 -3.56
N ALA A 321 1.69 18.20 -2.67
CA ALA A 321 1.65 18.40 -1.23
C ALA A 321 3.04 18.29 -0.58
N ASP A 322 3.95 17.52 -1.16
CA ASP A 322 5.30 17.31 -0.64
C ASP A 322 6.28 16.93 -1.77
N THR A 323 7.54 16.70 -1.43
CA THR A 323 8.62 16.28 -2.33
C THR A 323 8.72 14.75 -2.43
N PHE A 324 9.23 14.26 -3.56
CA PHE A 324 9.52 12.83 -3.72
C PHE A 324 10.50 12.32 -2.67
N THR A 325 11.54 13.07 -2.32
CA THR A 325 12.56 12.65 -1.32
C THR A 325 11.95 12.38 0.05
N GLY A 326 11.12 13.30 0.55
CA GLY A 326 10.42 13.12 1.83
C GLY A 326 9.50 11.89 1.80
N ASN A 327 8.78 11.72 0.69
CA ASN A 327 7.89 10.58 0.50
C ASN A 327 8.64 9.25 0.37
N PHE A 328 9.80 9.24 -0.30
CA PHE A 328 10.65 8.08 -0.46
C PHE A 328 11.20 7.61 0.90
N ILE A 329 11.61 8.53 1.77
CA ILE A 329 12.01 8.21 3.15
C ILE A 329 10.85 7.56 3.90
N ARG A 330 9.62 8.08 3.77
CA ARG A 330 8.43 7.45 4.36
C ARG A 330 8.19 6.05 3.82
N GLY A 331 8.42 5.83 2.52
CA GLY A 331 8.38 4.50 1.91
C GLY A 331 9.44 3.53 2.48
N ALA A 332 10.66 4.01 2.70
CA ALA A 332 11.72 3.24 3.34
C ALA A 332 11.38 2.88 4.80
N LEU A 333 10.72 3.78 5.53
CA LEU A 333 10.21 3.51 6.88
C LEU A 333 9.13 2.42 6.90
N LEU A 334 8.23 2.37 5.90
CA LEU A 334 7.26 1.27 5.78
C LEU A 334 7.95 -0.09 5.61
N ILE A 335 9.04 -0.15 4.81
CA ILE A 335 9.87 -1.36 4.68
C ILE A 335 10.48 -1.70 6.04
N LEU A 336 11.05 -0.71 6.75
CA LEU A 336 11.64 -0.94 8.07
C LEU A 336 10.63 -1.50 9.09
N PHE A 337 9.40 -0.99 9.13
CA PHE A 337 8.35 -1.50 10.01
C PHE A 337 8.01 -2.97 9.71
N ARG A 338 7.98 -3.32 8.42
CA ARG A 338 7.85 -4.70 7.96
C ARG A 338 8.99 -5.59 8.47
N LEU A 339 10.23 -5.12 8.39
CA LEU A 339 11.39 -5.87 8.88
C LEU A 339 11.38 -6.04 10.41
N ILE A 340 10.95 -5.03 11.17
CA ILE A 340 10.84 -5.13 12.65
C ILE A 340 9.83 -6.21 13.04
N PHE A 341 8.68 -6.25 12.37
CA PHE A 341 7.68 -7.29 12.58
C PHE A 341 8.28 -8.69 12.30
N LEU A 342 8.95 -8.86 11.15
CA LEU A 342 9.56 -10.14 10.77
C LEU A 342 10.70 -10.55 11.72
N ALA A 343 11.46 -9.60 12.24
CA ALA A 343 12.48 -9.88 13.26
C ALA A 343 11.84 -10.43 14.54
N CYS A 344 10.74 -9.85 15.02
CA CYS A 344 10.00 -10.37 16.18
C CYS A 344 9.41 -11.76 15.91
N LEU A 345 8.88 -11.98 14.70
CA LEU A 345 8.37 -13.28 14.29
C LEU A 345 9.46 -14.36 14.25
N GLY A 346 10.63 -14.04 13.68
CA GLY A 346 11.77 -14.96 13.64
C GLY A 346 12.31 -15.28 15.02
N LEU A 347 12.36 -14.29 15.92
CA LEU A 347 12.71 -14.49 17.32
C LEU A 347 11.72 -15.41 18.04
N LEU A 348 10.42 -15.21 17.82
CA LEU A 348 9.37 -16.08 18.34
C LEU A 348 9.53 -17.51 17.83
N ALA A 349 9.63 -17.70 16.51
CA ALA A 349 9.75 -19.02 15.90
C ALA A 349 10.98 -19.78 16.41
N ALA A 350 12.14 -19.11 16.46
CA ALA A 350 13.38 -19.69 16.97
C ALA A 350 13.35 -20.02 18.46
N SER A 351 12.43 -19.42 19.23
CA SER A 351 12.31 -19.70 20.67
C SER A 351 11.80 -21.11 20.97
N PHE A 352 11.13 -21.80 20.04
CA PHE A 352 10.61 -23.16 20.23
C PHE A 352 10.84 -24.13 19.06
N LEU A 353 11.19 -23.65 17.86
CA LEU A 353 11.44 -24.49 16.69
C LEU A 353 12.94 -24.64 16.41
N SER A 354 13.30 -25.66 15.61
CA SER A 354 14.65 -25.80 15.04
C SER A 354 14.87 -24.80 13.91
N PHE A 355 16.13 -24.55 13.52
CA PHE A 355 16.48 -23.57 12.50
C PHE A 355 15.71 -23.73 11.18
N PRO A 356 15.65 -24.92 10.54
CA PRO A 356 14.93 -25.07 9.27
C PRO A 356 13.42 -24.87 9.42
N VAL A 357 12.84 -25.39 10.50
CA VAL A 357 11.39 -25.34 10.75
C VAL A 357 10.95 -23.91 11.09
N ALA A 358 11.75 -23.19 11.86
CA ALA A 358 11.51 -21.78 12.19
C ALA A 358 11.53 -20.88 10.94
N ILE A 359 12.50 -21.10 10.02
CA ILE A 359 12.54 -20.38 8.74
C ILE A 359 11.27 -20.68 7.94
N LEU A 360 10.92 -21.95 7.75
CA LEU A 360 9.74 -22.33 6.99
C LEU A 360 8.47 -21.70 7.55
N PHE A 361 8.30 -21.74 8.88
CA PHE A 361 7.18 -21.11 9.58
C PHE A 361 7.10 -19.60 9.30
N CYS A 362 8.22 -18.88 9.39
CA CYS A 362 8.28 -17.45 9.11
C CYS A 362 7.99 -17.14 7.63
N LEU A 363 8.47 -17.97 6.70
CA LEU A 363 8.22 -17.81 5.27
C LEU A 363 6.75 -18.01 4.94
N VAL A 364 6.08 -19.01 5.51
CA VAL A 364 4.63 -19.22 5.32
C VAL A 364 3.87 -17.97 5.76
N ILE A 365 4.14 -17.46 6.96
CA ILE A 365 3.48 -16.23 7.46
C ILE A 365 3.81 -15.02 6.57
N PHE A 366 5.05 -14.91 6.08
CA PHE A 366 5.46 -13.83 5.18
C PHE A 366 4.69 -13.85 3.86
N PHE A 367 4.61 -15.01 3.20
CA PHE A 367 3.88 -15.17 1.95
C PHE A 367 2.37 -15.01 2.16
N THR A 368 1.79 -15.59 3.21
CA THR A 368 0.37 -15.40 3.51
C THR A 368 0.06 -13.93 3.81
N GLY A 369 0.92 -13.22 4.55
CA GLY A 369 0.74 -11.78 4.79
C GLY A 369 0.84 -10.93 3.52
N THR A 370 1.67 -11.34 2.56
CA THR A 370 1.82 -10.68 1.27
C THR A 370 0.60 -10.89 0.36
N VAL A 371 -0.04 -12.07 0.40
CA VAL A 371 -1.20 -12.39 -0.45
C VAL A 371 -2.55 -12.17 0.28
N SER A 372 -2.52 -11.75 1.55
CA SER A 372 -3.72 -11.66 2.40
C SER A 372 -4.82 -10.74 1.86
N GLY A 373 -4.48 -9.65 1.16
CA GLY A 373 -5.45 -8.75 0.53
C GLY A 373 -6.28 -9.45 -0.54
N PHE A 374 -5.59 -10.06 -1.51
CA PHE A 374 -6.22 -10.86 -2.56
C PHE A 374 -7.07 -12.01 -2.02
N ILE A 375 -6.59 -12.70 -0.98
CA ILE A 375 -7.35 -13.78 -0.33
C ILE A 375 -8.67 -13.24 0.24
N LEU A 376 -8.62 -12.11 0.94
CA LEU A 376 -9.81 -11.48 1.53
C LEU A 376 -10.83 -11.10 0.46
N GLU A 377 -10.40 -10.41 -0.60
CA GLU A 377 -11.25 -10.00 -1.71
C GLU A 377 -11.89 -11.22 -2.42
N SER A 378 -11.10 -12.28 -2.61
CA SER A 378 -11.59 -13.52 -3.23
C SER A 378 -12.68 -14.19 -2.38
N PHE A 379 -12.52 -14.22 -1.05
CA PHE A 379 -13.54 -14.79 -0.15
C PHE A 379 -14.81 -13.96 -0.05
N GLU A 380 -14.72 -12.64 -0.17
CA GLU A 380 -15.90 -11.76 -0.25
C GLU A 380 -16.71 -12.03 -1.52
N GLN A 381 -16.05 -12.35 -2.64
CA GLN A 381 -16.70 -12.65 -3.92
C GLN A 381 -17.32 -14.06 -4.00
N LEU A 382 -16.87 -15.03 -3.19
CA LEU A 382 -17.36 -16.41 -3.21
C LEU A 382 -18.76 -16.61 -2.59
N GLY A 383 -19.42 -15.52 -2.16
CA GLY A 383 -20.78 -15.52 -1.63
C GLY A 383 -20.88 -15.68 -0.11
N ALA A 384 -22.05 -15.35 0.45
CA ALA A 384 -22.23 -15.18 1.89
C ALA A 384 -21.92 -16.42 2.74
N GLY A 385 -22.13 -17.63 2.21
CA GLY A 385 -21.83 -18.88 2.92
C GLY A 385 -20.32 -19.12 3.09
N ALA A 386 -19.52 -18.85 2.05
CA ALA A 386 -18.07 -18.95 2.11
C ALA A 386 -17.47 -17.89 3.03
N TRP A 387 -18.00 -16.66 2.97
CA TRP A 387 -17.59 -15.57 3.87
C TRP A 387 -17.92 -15.85 5.33
N GLN A 388 -19.08 -16.45 5.64
CA GLN A 388 -19.43 -16.85 7.00
C GLN A 388 -18.45 -17.89 7.54
N ILE A 389 -18.18 -18.96 6.81
CA ILE A 389 -17.20 -19.99 7.21
C ILE A 389 -15.84 -19.33 7.45
N TYR A 390 -15.38 -18.49 6.52
CA TYR A 390 -14.13 -17.75 6.64
C TYR A 390 -14.08 -16.90 7.91
N SER A 391 -15.09 -16.06 8.15
CA SER A 391 -15.13 -15.12 9.27
C SER A 391 -15.12 -15.81 10.65
N TYR A 392 -15.79 -16.96 10.78
CA TYR A 392 -15.86 -17.73 12.02
C TYR A 392 -14.60 -18.59 12.27
N THR A 393 -13.93 -19.08 11.23
CA THR A 393 -12.82 -20.05 11.38
C THR A 393 -11.43 -19.44 11.21
N ILE A 394 -11.20 -18.66 10.15
CA ILE A 394 -9.87 -18.18 9.75
C ILE A 394 -9.77 -16.65 9.90
N GLY A 395 -10.89 -15.93 9.95
CA GLY A 395 -10.93 -14.46 9.99
C GLY A 395 -10.14 -13.84 11.15
N ALA A 396 -10.23 -14.42 12.34
CA ALA A 396 -9.44 -13.97 13.49
C ALA A 396 -7.93 -14.17 13.29
N LEU A 397 -7.53 -15.31 12.69
CA LEU A 397 -6.14 -15.63 12.38
C LEU A 397 -5.59 -14.70 11.29
N VAL A 398 -6.33 -14.45 10.22
CA VAL A 398 -5.92 -13.55 9.13
C VAL A 398 -5.86 -12.10 9.58
N ARG A 399 -6.77 -11.67 10.46
CA ARG A 399 -6.69 -10.31 11.04
C ARG A 399 -5.43 -10.12 11.87
N LEU A 400 -4.95 -11.20 12.52
CA LEU A 400 -3.67 -11.20 13.24
C LEU A 400 -2.49 -11.13 12.27
N LEU A 401 -2.57 -11.80 11.10
CA LEU A 401 -1.54 -11.73 10.06
C LEU A 401 -1.27 -10.28 9.62
N PRO A 402 -0.02 -9.96 9.26
CA PRO A 402 0.34 -8.65 8.72
C PRO A 402 -0.19 -8.52 7.29
N GLN A 403 -0.92 -7.44 7.01
CA GLN A 403 -1.38 -7.13 5.65
C GLN A 403 -0.29 -6.36 4.90
N PHE A 404 0.77 -7.06 4.50
CA PHE A 404 1.94 -6.40 3.90
C PHE A 404 1.60 -5.69 2.58
N ASP A 405 0.66 -6.24 1.80
CA ASP A 405 0.24 -5.70 0.50
C ASP A 405 -0.27 -4.25 0.60
N LYS A 406 -1.16 -3.97 1.57
CA LYS A 406 -1.71 -2.63 1.81
C LYS A 406 -0.66 -1.58 2.21
N TYR A 407 0.45 -2.02 2.79
CA TYR A 407 1.54 -1.16 3.27
C TYR A 407 2.75 -1.17 2.33
N ASN A 408 2.57 -1.55 1.06
CA ASN A 408 3.63 -1.57 0.08
C ASN A 408 3.96 -0.13 -0.38
N PRO A 409 5.20 0.37 -0.24
CA PRO A 409 5.54 1.73 -0.65
C PRO A 409 5.42 1.98 -2.16
N THR A 410 5.50 0.94 -3.01
CA THR A 410 5.46 1.11 -4.46
C THR A 410 4.10 1.57 -4.96
N THR A 411 3.00 1.21 -4.28
CA THR A 411 1.65 1.65 -4.63
C THR A 411 1.44 3.15 -4.42
N PHE A 412 2.32 3.79 -3.64
CA PHE A 412 2.32 5.24 -3.41
C PHE A 412 3.38 5.94 -4.24
N LEU A 413 4.63 5.45 -4.25
CA LEU A 413 5.75 6.13 -4.89
C LEU A 413 5.69 6.14 -6.42
N VAL A 414 5.22 5.05 -7.03
CA VAL A 414 5.13 4.92 -8.50
C VAL A 414 4.13 5.92 -9.11
N PRO A 415 2.89 6.05 -8.58
CA PRO A 415 1.95 7.08 -9.03
C PRO A 415 2.23 8.46 -8.40
N GLY A 416 3.31 8.64 -7.62
CA GLY A 416 3.59 9.92 -6.95
C GLY A 416 2.54 10.30 -5.89
N ARG A 417 1.81 9.35 -5.30
CA ARG A 417 0.86 9.60 -4.20
C ARG A 417 1.60 9.81 -2.88
N LEU A 418 1.10 10.74 -2.07
CA LEU A 418 1.65 11.07 -0.75
C LEU A 418 1.40 9.94 0.26
N ILE A 419 2.46 9.47 0.90
CA ILE A 419 2.38 8.69 2.14
C ILE A 419 2.20 9.70 3.28
N ALA A 420 0.98 9.79 3.81
CA ALA A 420 0.67 10.70 4.90
C ALA A 420 1.32 10.25 6.23
N TRP A 421 1.69 11.21 7.09
CA TRP A 421 2.20 10.91 8.43
C TRP A 421 1.19 10.17 9.31
N SER A 422 -0.10 10.46 9.15
CA SER A 422 -1.19 9.75 9.84
C SER A 422 -1.22 8.27 9.47
N PHE A 423 -1.06 7.96 8.17
CA PHE A 423 -0.95 6.59 7.68
C PHE A 423 0.30 5.90 8.22
N LEU A 424 1.46 6.55 8.15
CA LEU A 424 2.71 6.00 8.69
C LEU A 424 2.63 5.73 10.20
N GLY A 425 2.02 6.65 10.96
CA GLY A 425 1.76 6.49 12.39
C GLY A 425 0.79 5.35 12.69
N HIS A 426 -0.25 5.17 11.88
CA HIS A 426 -1.16 4.02 11.97
C HIS A 426 -0.42 2.70 11.75
N VAL A 427 0.40 2.61 10.71
CA VAL A 427 1.22 1.41 10.44
C VAL A 427 2.18 1.14 11.59
N LEU A 428 2.90 2.16 12.08
CA LEU A 428 3.80 2.02 13.23
C LEU A 428 3.05 1.47 14.45
N LEU A 429 1.90 2.05 14.79
CA LEU A 429 1.11 1.65 15.95
C LEU A 429 0.64 0.20 15.82
N PHE A 430 -0.06 -0.15 14.73
CA PHE A 430 -0.67 -1.47 14.61
C PHE A 430 0.35 -2.57 14.33
N MET A 431 1.33 -2.30 13.47
CA MET A 431 2.28 -3.31 13.02
C MET A 431 3.43 -3.51 13.99
N VAL A 432 4.03 -2.41 14.46
CA VAL A 432 5.21 -2.45 15.33
C VAL A 432 4.76 -2.46 16.80
N CYS A 433 4.01 -1.45 17.25
CA CYS A 433 3.71 -1.30 18.67
C CYS A 433 2.76 -2.38 19.19
N ILE A 434 1.75 -2.79 18.41
CA ILE A 434 0.76 -3.80 18.84
C ILE A 434 1.21 -5.21 18.41
N LYS A 435 1.24 -5.49 17.10
CA LYS A 435 1.47 -6.85 16.60
C LYS A 435 2.88 -7.37 16.90
N ALA A 436 3.93 -6.61 16.59
CA ALA A 436 5.30 -7.06 16.84
C ALA A 436 5.61 -7.18 18.35
N SER A 437 5.11 -6.26 19.18
CA SER A 437 5.24 -6.38 20.64
C SER A 437 4.51 -7.62 21.19
N LEU A 438 3.33 -7.97 20.66
CA LEU A 438 2.63 -9.19 21.04
C LEU A 438 3.46 -10.44 20.71
N LEU A 439 4.07 -10.49 19.51
CA LEU A 439 4.99 -11.58 19.15
C LEU A 439 6.22 -11.61 20.06
N LEU A 440 6.76 -10.46 20.44
CA LEU A 440 7.89 -10.36 21.35
C LEU A 440 7.54 -10.84 22.76
N VAL A 441 6.37 -10.48 23.28
CA VAL A 441 5.87 -10.96 24.58
C VAL A 441 5.69 -12.48 24.55
N LEU A 442 5.07 -13.02 23.49
CA LEU A 442 4.96 -14.47 23.31
C LEU A 442 6.35 -15.13 23.25
N ALA A 443 7.31 -14.53 22.55
CA ALA A 443 8.68 -15.05 22.48
C ALA A 443 9.34 -15.07 23.87
N LEU A 444 9.16 -14.02 24.66
CA LEU A 444 9.67 -13.93 26.04
C LEU A 444 9.05 -14.98 26.96
N ILE A 445 7.73 -15.19 26.84
CA ILE A 445 6.99 -16.20 27.62
C ILE A 445 7.52 -17.60 27.27
N VAL A 446 7.52 -17.96 25.98
CA VAL A 446 7.97 -19.27 25.51
C VAL A 446 9.44 -19.53 25.89
N PHE A 447 10.30 -18.53 25.74
CA PHE A 447 11.72 -18.64 26.11
C PHE A 447 11.94 -18.73 27.64
N SER A 448 11.03 -18.21 28.45
CA SER A 448 11.09 -18.33 29.91
C SER A 448 10.79 -19.76 30.38
N PHE A 449 9.83 -20.43 29.74
CA PHE A 449 9.46 -21.81 30.04
C PHE A 449 10.39 -22.86 29.42
N ARG A 450 11.18 -22.48 28.42
CA ARG A 450 12.12 -23.42 27.80
C ARG A 450 13.21 -23.81 28.80
N GLU A 451 13.23 -25.08 29.18
CA GLU A 451 14.29 -25.70 29.95
C GLU A 451 15.54 -25.81 29.07
N LEU A 452 16.45 -24.83 29.19
CA LEU A 452 17.69 -24.79 28.41
C LEU A 452 18.64 -25.95 28.71
N ALA A 453 18.34 -26.84 29.67
CA ALA A 453 19.25 -27.88 30.16
C ALA A 453 18.78 -29.33 29.93
N ARG A 454 17.61 -29.58 29.33
CA ARG A 454 17.22 -30.95 28.97
C ARG A 454 17.79 -31.32 27.61
N ILE A 455 18.66 -32.33 27.61
CA ILE A 455 19.17 -32.98 26.41
C ILE A 455 17.94 -33.50 25.66
N VAL A 456 17.63 -32.89 24.52
CA VAL A 456 16.73 -33.50 23.54
C VAL A 456 17.58 -34.61 22.92
N VAL A 457 17.38 -35.84 23.40
CA VAL A 457 17.96 -37.06 22.82
C VAL A 457 17.31 -37.32 21.48
#